data_AF-A0A3S3PYX1-F1
#
_entry.id   AF-A0A3S3PYX1-F1
#
_cell.length_a   1.000
_cell.length_b   1.000
_cell.length_c   1.000
_cell.angle_alpha   90.00
_cell.angle_beta   90.00
_cell.angle_gamma   90.00
#
_symmetry.space_group_name_H-M   'P 1'
#
loop_
_entity.id
_entity.type
_entity.pdbx_description
1 polymer ?
#
loop_
_entity_poly.entity_id
_entity_poly.type
_entity_poly.pdbx_seq_one_letter_code
_entity_poly.pdbx_strand_id
1 'polypeptide(L)'
;MKQPKISSSIMGDMKHRALKMGRAISKFFHYNRIPPNVATSPYYRAMVDTIAEVGHGVKPPSTYEISEKYLDMEYDDYTRYLEDHFQTWKAYGCTLMCDGWTSDAGPRVRACGGSAKSTMDADARVRRNNKSLQR
;
A
#
# COMPACT_ATOMS: atom_id res chain seq x y z
N MET A 1 38.07 30.13 -27.69
CA MET A 1 37.65 29.02 -26.78
C MET A 1 36.18 28.75 -27.02
N LYS A 2 35.79 27.53 -27.46
CA LYS A 2 34.37 27.15 -27.63
C LYS A 2 33.80 26.83 -26.25
N GLN A 3 32.74 27.51 -25.84
CA GLN A 3 32.02 27.17 -24.61
C GLN A 3 31.37 25.78 -24.77
N PRO A 4 31.50 24.88 -23.78
CA PRO A 4 30.78 23.61 -23.80
C PRO A 4 29.27 23.87 -23.66
N LYS A 5 28.46 23.12 -24.42
CA LYS A 5 27.01 23.26 -24.41
C LYS A 5 26.48 22.76 -23.07
N ILE A 6 25.99 23.67 -22.23
CA ILE A 6 25.44 23.39 -20.89
C ILE A 6 24.35 22.29 -20.93
N SER A 7 23.59 22.20 -22.03
CA SER A 7 22.52 21.21 -22.18
C SER A 7 22.98 19.75 -22.19
N SER A 8 24.18 19.44 -22.72
CA SER A 8 24.66 18.06 -22.75
C SER A 8 25.13 17.57 -21.38
N SER A 9 25.64 18.48 -20.54
CA SER A 9 26.06 18.17 -19.17
C SER A 9 24.85 17.84 -18.29
N ILE A 10 23.83 18.71 -18.31
CA ILE A 10 22.60 18.53 -17.51
C ILE A 10 21.89 17.20 -17.86
N MET A 11 21.82 16.85 -19.15
CA MET A 11 21.24 15.58 -19.59
C MET A 11 22.05 14.37 -19.13
N GLY A 12 23.39 14.47 -19.12
CA GLY A 12 24.27 13.44 -18.57
C GLY A 12 24.00 13.18 -17.09
N ASP A 13 23.88 14.24 -16.30
CA ASP A 13 23.63 14.16 -14.86
C ASP A 13 22.24 13.59 -14.54
N MET A 14 21.23 13.93 -15.34
CA MET A 14 19.89 13.36 -15.20
C MET A 14 19.86 11.87 -15.53
N LYS A 15 20.52 11.46 -16.62
CA LYS A 15 20.64 10.04 -17.00
C LYS A 15 21.35 9.22 -15.92
N HIS A 16 22.42 9.76 -15.33
CA HIS A 16 23.14 9.09 -14.25
C HIS A 16 22.26 8.90 -13.00
N ARG A 17 21.51 9.94 -12.61
CA ARG A 17 20.57 9.88 -11.49
C ARG A 17 19.44 8.87 -11.72
N ALA A 18 18.83 8.89 -12.91
CA ALA A 18 17.79 7.94 -13.29
C ALA A 18 18.30 6.48 -13.28
N LEU A 19 19.52 6.24 -13.78
CA LEU A 19 20.14 4.92 -13.76
C LEU A 19 20.42 4.43 -12.33
N LYS A 20 20.91 5.31 -11.45
CA LYS A 20 21.16 4.99 -10.04
C LYS A 20 19.86 4.59 -9.31
N MET A 21 18.79 5.35 -9.52
CA MET A 21 17.47 5.07 -8.97
C MET A 21 16.91 3.74 -9.50
N GLY A 22 16.91 3.54 -10.81
CA GLY A 22 16.40 2.31 -11.43
C GLY A 22 17.14 1.06 -10.95
N ARG A 23 18.46 1.14 -10.75
CA ARG A 23 19.25 0.04 -10.18
C ARG A 23 18.89 -0.25 -8.72
N ALA A 24 18.65 0.77 -7.89
CA ALA A 24 18.27 0.58 -6.49
C ALA A 24 16.90 -0.12 -6.37
N ILE A 25 15.91 0.35 -7.12
CA ILE A 25 14.58 -0.26 -7.20
C ILE A 25 14.67 -1.70 -7.70
N SER A 26 15.42 -1.93 -8.79
CA SER A 26 15.59 -3.28 -9.34
C SER A 26 16.16 -4.25 -8.30
N LYS A 27 17.16 -3.84 -7.51
CA LYS A 27 17.69 -4.67 -6.41
C LYS A 27 16.62 -5.01 -5.37
N PHE A 28 15.80 -4.03 -4.97
CA PHE A 28 14.71 -4.24 -4.02
C PHE A 28 13.70 -5.27 -4.54
N PHE A 29 13.31 -5.19 -5.81
CA PHE A 29 12.39 -6.15 -6.43
C PHE A 29 12.96 -7.57 -6.46
N HIS A 30 14.19 -7.73 -6.94
CA HIS A 30 14.81 -9.06 -7.05
C HIS A 30 15.07 -9.72 -5.70
N TYR A 31 15.51 -8.94 -4.71
CA TYR A 31 15.80 -9.43 -3.35
C TYR A 31 14.52 -9.94 -2.68
N ASN A 32 13.43 -9.19 -2.77
CA ASN A 32 12.15 -9.53 -2.15
C ASN A 32 11.23 -10.39 -3.04
N ARG A 33 11.72 -10.90 -4.18
CA ARG A 33 10.95 -11.70 -5.14
C ARG A 33 9.66 -11.02 -5.61
N ILE A 34 9.66 -9.69 -5.71
CA ILE A 34 8.52 -8.92 -6.18
C ILE A 34 8.48 -9.01 -7.72
N PRO A 35 7.39 -9.48 -8.32
CA PRO A 35 7.33 -9.58 -9.77
C PRO A 35 7.29 -8.17 -10.41
N PRO A 36 7.95 -7.97 -11.58
CA PRO A 36 8.09 -6.65 -12.18
C PRO A 36 6.77 -5.97 -12.55
N ASN A 37 5.70 -6.75 -12.76
CA ASN A 37 4.37 -6.21 -13.04
C ASN A 37 3.84 -5.30 -11.93
N VAL A 38 4.32 -5.41 -10.69
CA VAL A 38 3.95 -4.49 -9.60
C VAL A 38 4.32 -3.04 -9.93
N ALA A 39 5.32 -2.80 -10.79
CA ALA A 39 5.69 -1.47 -11.22
C ALA A 39 4.65 -0.77 -12.14
N THR A 40 3.67 -1.50 -12.66
CA THR A 40 2.54 -0.90 -13.41
C THR A 40 1.44 -0.38 -12.51
N SER A 41 1.49 -0.68 -11.20
CA SER A 41 0.51 -0.23 -10.23
C SER A 41 0.53 1.30 -10.09
N PRO A 42 -0.63 1.97 -10.02
CA PRO A 42 -0.69 3.41 -9.76
C PRO A 42 -0.01 3.78 -8.43
N TYR A 43 -0.06 2.89 -7.44
CA TYR A 43 0.59 3.08 -6.13
C TYR A 43 2.11 3.06 -6.22
N TYR A 44 2.69 2.26 -7.12
CA TYR A 44 4.14 2.25 -7.34
C TYR A 44 4.61 3.59 -7.92
N ARG A 45 3.89 4.12 -8.91
CA ARG A 45 4.18 5.43 -9.48
C ARG A 45 4.05 6.53 -8.42
N ALA A 46 2.93 6.54 -7.68
CA ALA A 46 2.69 7.50 -6.61
C ALA A 46 3.81 7.46 -5.54
N MET A 47 4.25 6.27 -5.12
CA MET A 47 5.37 6.12 -4.19
C MET A 47 6.66 6.77 -4.72
N VAL A 48 7.02 6.54 -5.98
CA VAL A 48 8.24 7.13 -6.57
C VAL A 48 8.12 8.65 -6.67
N ASP A 49 6.96 9.15 -7.09
CA ASP A 49 6.71 10.59 -7.22
C ASP A 49 6.76 11.29 -5.86
N THR A 50 6.10 10.74 -4.83
CA THR A 50 6.14 11.29 -3.47
C THR A 50 7.56 11.27 -2.88
N ILE A 51 8.34 10.21 -3.09
CA ILE A 51 9.75 10.16 -2.65
C ILE A 51 10.57 11.26 -3.34
N ALA A 52 10.33 11.49 -4.63
CA ALA A 52 11.02 12.53 -5.39
C ALA A 52 10.63 13.95 -4.90
N GLU A 53 9.36 14.17 -4.58
CA GLU A 53 8.83 15.43 -4.06
C GLU A 53 9.37 15.77 -2.66
N VAL A 54 9.34 14.80 -1.74
CA VAL A 54 9.84 14.96 -0.36
C VAL A 54 11.34 15.26 -0.34
N GLY A 55 12.08 14.70 -1.29
CA GLY A 55 13.51 14.96 -1.44
C GLY A 55 14.37 14.22 -0.42
N HIS A 56 15.58 14.74 -0.20
CA HIS A 56 16.60 14.07 0.61
C HIS A 56 16.47 14.42 2.10
N GLY A 57 16.90 13.50 2.98
CA GLY A 57 16.96 13.72 4.42
C GLY A 57 15.79 13.14 5.21
N VAL A 58 14.71 12.73 4.53
CA VAL A 58 13.62 11.99 5.17
C VAL A 58 13.98 10.51 5.30
N LYS A 59 13.77 9.97 6.49
CA LYS A 59 13.99 8.55 6.77
C LYS A 59 12.84 7.74 6.21
N PRO A 60 13.10 6.60 5.55
CA PRO A 60 12.04 5.69 5.17
C PRO A 60 11.30 5.19 6.42
N PRO A 61 10.00 4.89 6.30
CA PRO A 61 9.22 4.39 7.42
C PRO A 61 9.77 3.04 7.91
N SER A 62 9.74 2.84 9.22
CA SER A 62 10.12 1.56 9.83
C SER A 62 9.07 0.48 9.56
N THR A 63 9.46 -0.79 9.68
CA THR A 63 8.53 -1.92 9.57
C THR A 63 7.34 -1.78 10.53
N TYR A 64 7.59 -1.29 11.75
CA TYR A 64 6.53 -1.06 12.73
C TYR A 64 5.57 0.04 12.28
N GLU A 65 6.08 1.17 11.78
CA GLU A 65 5.22 2.24 11.28
C GLU A 65 4.39 1.80 10.08
N ILE A 66 4.96 1.02 9.14
CA ILE A 66 4.22 0.48 7.98
C ILE A 66 3.08 -0.42 8.45
N SER A 67 3.38 -1.38 9.33
CA SER A 67 2.41 -2.38 9.79
C SER A 67 1.36 -1.84 10.76
N GLU A 68 1.62 -0.72 11.41
CA GLU A 68 0.66 -0.11 12.35
C GLU A 68 0.13 1.21 11.83
N LYS A 69 0.94 2.26 11.91
CA LYS A 69 0.49 3.63 11.68
C LYS A 69 -0.05 3.82 10.26
N TYR A 70 0.70 3.41 9.24
CA TYR A 70 0.28 3.57 7.85
C TYR A 70 -0.87 2.62 7.51
N LEU A 71 -0.85 1.39 8.02
CA LEU A 71 -1.96 0.46 7.84
C LEU A 71 -3.28 0.98 8.42
N ASP A 72 -3.25 1.58 9.61
CA ASP A 72 -4.42 2.17 10.27
C ASP A 72 -4.96 3.36 9.43
N MET A 73 -4.08 4.19 8.85
CA MET A 73 -4.49 5.28 7.96
C MET A 73 -5.14 4.78 6.65
N GLU A 74 -4.54 3.79 5.99
CA GLU A 74 -5.12 3.19 4.79
C GLU A 74 -6.48 2.56 5.10
N TYR A 75 -6.62 1.89 6.24
CA TYR A 75 -7.89 1.31 6.67
C TYR A 75 -8.97 2.37 6.88
N ASP A 76 -8.64 3.50 7.49
CA ASP A 76 -9.58 4.61 7.68
C ASP A 76 -10.03 5.21 6.34
N ASP A 77 -9.10 5.39 5.40
CA ASP A 77 -9.40 5.89 4.07
C ASP A 77 -10.31 4.92 3.28
N TYR A 78 -10.03 3.62 3.32
CA TYR A 78 -10.91 2.60 2.74
C TYR A 78 -12.27 2.57 3.42
N THR A 79 -12.32 2.68 4.74
CA THR A 79 -13.59 2.70 5.49
C THR A 79 -14.46 3.87 5.09
N ARG A 80 -13.86 5.06 4.93
CA ARG A 80 -14.55 6.26 4.43
C ARG A 80 -15.06 6.07 3.01
N TYR A 81 -14.25 5.51 2.13
CA TYR A 81 -14.64 5.21 0.74
C TYR A 81 -15.82 4.23 0.68
N LEU A 82 -15.86 3.24 1.58
CA LEU A 82 -16.91 2.23 1.62
C LEU A 82 -18.18 2.67 2.35
N GLU A 83 -18.18 3.78 3.09
CA GLU A 83 -19.34 4.20 3.88
C GLU A 83 -20.60 4.36 3.02
N ASP A 84 -20.48 4.98 1.84
CA ASP A 84 -21.60 5.15 0.90
C ASP A 84 -22.12 3.81 0.38
N HIS A 85 -21.22 2.84 0.19
CA HIS A 85 -21.57 1.48 -0.21
C HIS A 85 -22.34 0.77 0.91
N PHE A 86 -21.92 0.94 2.17
CA PHE A 86 -22.63 0.36 3.32
C PHE A 86 -24.03 0.93 3.48
N GLN A 87 -24.23 2.23 3.24
CA GLN A 87 -25.57 2.83 3.27
C GLN A 87 -26.47 2.23 2.17
N THR A 88 -25.92 2.06 0.97
CA THR A 88 -26.63 1.42 -0.15
C THR A 88 -26.99 -0.03 0.18
N TRP A 89 -26.06 -0.82 0.70
CA TRP A 89 -26.32 -2.21 1.07
C TRP A 89 -27.40 -2.35 2.12
N LYS A 90 -27.44 -1.44 3.10
CA LYS A 90 -28.49 -1.40 4.11
C LYS A 90 -29.87 -1.11 3.51
N ALA A 91 -29.95 -0.24 2.50
CA ALA A 91 -31.19 0.09 1.82
C ALA A 91 -31.73 -1.07 0.96
N TYR A 92 -30.86 -1.78 0.25
CA TYR A 92 -31.25 -2.84 -0.69
C TYR A 92 -31.16 -4.26 -0.12
N GLY A 93 -30.75 -4.42 1.15
CA GLY A 93 -30.61 -5.72 1.80
C GLY A 93 -29.42 -6.56 1.30
N CYS A 94 -28.38 -5.91 0.76
CA CYS A 94 -27.19 -6.61 0.28
C CYS A 94 -26.36 -7.15 1.47
N THR A 95 -25.91 -8.40 1.37
CA THR A 95 -25.05 -9.04 2.37
C THR A 95 -23.63 -9.18 1.80
N LEU A 96 -22.62 -8.75 2.57
CA LEU A 96 -21.22 -8.95 2.20
C LEU A 96 -20.85 -10.42 2.43
N MET A 97 -20.41 -11.09 1.37
CA MET A 97 -19.89 -12.45 1.42
C MET A 97 -18.38 -12.37 1.54
N CYS A 98 -17.83 -13.00 2.58
CA CYS A 98 -16.39 -13.04 2.79
C CYS A 98 -15.90 -14.46 2.46
N ASP A 99 -14.94 -14.57 1.55
CA ASP A 99 -14.27 -15.82 1.25
C ASP A 99 -13.11 -16.05 2.23
N GLY A 100 -13.24 -17.09 3.05
CA GLY A 100 -12.16 -17.56 3.90
C GLY A 100 -11.45 -18.73 3.25
N TRP A 101 -10.15 -18.62 3.01
CA TRP A 101 -9.32 -19.76 2.63
C TRP A 101 -8.67 -20.36 3.87
N THR A 102 -9.04 -21.60 4.21
CA THR A 102 -8.34 -22.41 5.23
C THR A 102 -7.41 -23.36 4.50
N SER A 103 -6.11 -23.32 4.86
CA SER A 103 -5.02 -24.07 4.19
C SER A 103 -5.31 -25.56 4.00
N ASP A 104 -6.19 -26.13 4.84
CA ASP A 104 -6.40 -27.57 4.92
C ASP A 104 -7.79 -28.01 4.42
N ALA A 105 -8.69 -27.09 4.04
CA ALA A 105 -10.08 -27.43 3.73
C ALA A 105 -10.67 -26.75 2.47
N GLY A 106 -9.84 -26.04 1.69
CA GLY A 106 -10.28 -25.34 0.49
C GLY A 106 -11.12 -24.08 0.79
N PRO A 107 -11.69 -23.45 -0.26
CA PRO A 107 -12.46 -22.21 -0.10
C PRO A 107 -13.76 -22.47 0.67
N ARG A 108 -13.92 -21.80 1.82
CA ARG A 108 -15.17 -21.78 2.57
C ARG A 108 -15.78 -20.39 2.46
N VAL A 109 -16.86 -20.30 1.68
CA VAL A 109 -17.68 -19.09 1.62
C VAL A 109 -18.56 -19.04 2.88
N ARG A 110 -18.48 -17.94 3.65
CA ARG A 110 -19.42 -17.67 4.75
C ARG A 110 -20.01 -16.29 4.57
N ALA A 111 -21.30 -16.17 4.81
CA ALA A 111 -21.91 -14.86 5.01
C ALA A 111 -21.24 -14.22 6.22
N CYS A 112 -20.73 -13.00 6.07
CA CYS A 112 -20.26 -12.22 7.19
C CYS A 112 -21.49 -11.79 7.99
N GLY A 113 -21.77 -12.50 9.08
CA GLY A 113 -22.97 -12.30 9.92
C GLY A 113 -22.91 -10.98 10.68
N GLY A 114 -23.30 -9.90 10.01
CA GLY A 114 -23.34 -8.54 10.54
C GLY A 114 -23.37 -7.50 9.41
N SER A 115 -23.71 -6.25 9.73
CA SER A 115 -23.41 -5.14 8.81
C SER A 115 -21.92 -5.20 8.46
N ALA A 116 -21.55 -4.99 7.20
CA ALA A 116 -20.15 -5.01 6.77
C ALA A 116 -19.24 -4.12 7.65
N LYS A 117 -19.77 -3.00 8.13
CA LYS A 117 -19.15 -2.11 9.12
C LYS A 117 -18.85 -2.82 10.45
N SER A 118 -19.80 -3.57 11.01
CA SER A 118 -19.61 -4.33 12.26
C SER A 118 -18.57 -5.45 12.16
N THR A 119 -18.42 -6.06 10.97
CA THR A 119 -17.41 -7.09 10.73
C THR A 119 -16.01 -6.47 10.62
N MET A 120 -15.88 -5.36 9.89
CA MET A 120 -14.62 -4.61 9.79
C MET A 120 -14.20 -4.04 11.13
N ASP A 121 -15.14 -3.50 11.92
CA ASP A 121 -14.90 -3.01 13.28
C ASP A 121 -14.50 -4.13 14.24
N ALA A 122 -15.09 -5.32 14.10
CA ALA A 122 -14.73 -6.50 14.89
C ALA A 122 -13.31 -6.98 14.58
N ASP A 123 -12.91 -7.00 13.31
CA ASP A 123 -11.55 -7.38 12.91
C ASP A 123 -10.50 -6.33 13.37
N ALA A 124 -10.85 -5.04 13.27
CA ALA A 124 -10.05 -3.95 13.84
C ALA A 124 -9.96 -4.03 15.38
N ARG A 125 -11.02 -4.51 16.05
CA ARG A 125 -11.03 -4.74 17.51
C ARG A 125 -10.19 -5.96 17.90
N VAL A 126 -10.22 -7.04 17.12
CA VAL A 126 -9.35 -8.21 17.32
C VAL A 126 -7.89 -7.82 17.19
N ARG A 127 -7.52 -7.02 16.18
CA ARG A 127 -6.17 -6.45 16.05
C ARG A 127 -5.78 -5.60 17.25
N ARG A 128 -6.65 -4.69 17.70
CA ARG A 128 -6.42 -3.87 18.91
C ARG A 128 -6.27 -4.70 20.20
N ASN A 129 -7.06 -5.75 20.37
CA ASN A 129 -6.96 -6.63 21.53
C ASN A 129 -5.68 -7.50 21.50
N ASN A 130 -5.18 -7.85 20.32
CA ASN A 130 -3.90 -8.53 20.17
C ASN A 130 -2.71 -7.57 20.47
N LYS A 131 -2.86 -6.26 20.19
CA LYS A 131 -1.91 -5.21 20.61
C LYS A 131 -1.78 -5.09 22.14
N SER A 132 -2.85 -5.33 22.91
CA SER A 132 -2.80 -5.27 24.39
C SER A 132 -2.15 -6.49 25.06
N LEU A 133 -2.00 -7.60 24.34
CA LEU A 133 -1.38 -8.83 24.85
C LEU A 133 0.13 -8.91 24.58
N GLN A 134 0.68 -8.00 23.77
CA GLN A 134 2.12 -7.93 23.46
C GLN A 134 2.85 -6.76 24.15
N ARG A 135 2.31 -6.25 25.26
CA ARG A 135 2.96 -5.24 26.12
C ARG A 135 3.33 -5.82 27.47
#